data_AF-A0A6A0H642-F1
#
_entry.id   AF-A0A6A0H642-F1
#
_cell.length_a   1.000
_cell.length_b   1.000
_cell.length_c   1.000
_cell.angle_alpha   90.00
_cell.angle_beta   90.00
_cell.angle_gamma   90.00
#
_symmetry.space_group_name_H-M   'P 1'
#
loop_
_entity.id
_entity.type
_entity.pdbx_description
1 polymer ?
#
loop_
_entity_poly.entity_id
_entity_poly.type
_entity_poly.pdbx_seq_one_letter_code
_entity_poly.pdbx_strand_id
1 'polypeptide(L)' 'MMAHKMRVTNPQDYGLYKLVDGYGEYCESVLGDNECPQSVRNELSHSGHHCIIAFKRTDAKIAWPMVKE' A
#
# COMPACT_ATOMS: atom_id res chain seq x y z
N MET A 1 10.85 -13.24 0.44
CA MET A 1 10.17 -12.40 -0.56
C MET A 1 8.66 -12.72 -0.56
N MET A 2 7.79 -11.75 -0.31
CA MET A 2 6.32 -11.95 -0.19
C MET A 2 5.68 -12.44 -1.50
N ALA A 3 6.07 -11.87 -2.64
CA ALA A 3 5.55 -12.26 -3.96
C ALA A 3 5.82 -13.75 -4.30
N HIS A 4 7.01 -14.26 -3.98
CA HIS A 4 7.34 -15.67 -4.15
C HIS A 4 6.50 -16.59 -3.24
N LYS A 5 6.24 -16.17 -2.00
CA LYS A 5 5.37 -16.92 -1.07
C LYS A 5 3.90 -16.92 -1.51
N MET A 6 3.44 -15.84 -2.14
CA MET A 6 2.07 -15.74 -2.69
C MET A 6 1.93 -16.28 -4.12
N ARG A 7 2.99 -16.86 -4.72
CA ARG A 7 3.01 -17.34 -6.11
C ARG A 7 2.56 -16.28 -7.13
N VAL A 8 2.90 -15.01 -6.87
CA VAL A 8 2.57 -13.90 -7.75
C VAL A 8 3.50 -13.94 -8.96
N THR A 9 2.91 -14.01 -10.16
CA THR A 9 3.64 -14.06 -11.44
C THR A 9 4.20 -12.73 -11.88
N ASN A 10 3.55 -11.60 -11.51
CA ASN A 10 4.07 -10.26 -11.80
C ASN A 10 4.28 -9.45 -10.51
N PRO A 11 5.45 -9.57 -9.86
CA PRO A 11 5.70 -8.88 -8.59
C PRO A 11 5.75 -7.35 -8.71
N GLN A 12 5.95 -6.81 -9.92
CA GLN A 12 6.02 -5.36 -10.16
C GLN A 12 4.65 -4.68 -10.10
N ASP A 13 3.56 -5.42 -10.28
CA ASP A 13 2.19 -4.90 -10.11
C ASP A 13 1.76 -4.87 -8.65
N TYR A 14 2.59 -5.29 -7.69
CA TYR A 14 2.20 -5.38 -6.28
C TYR A 14 3.04 -4.45 -5.42
N GLY A 15 2.34 -3.72 -4.55
CA GLY A 15 2.94 -2.80 -3.59
C GLY A 15 2.60 -3.14 -2.16
N LEU A 16 3.40 -2.63 -1.23
CA LEU A 16 3.02 -2.54 0.18
C LEU A 16 2.26 -1.23 0.39
N TYR A 17 1.17 -1.30 1.13
CA TYR A 17 0.33 -0.17 1.48
C TYR A 17 0.21 -0.09 2.99
N LYS A 18 0.33 1.11 3.55
CA LYS A 18 -0.02 1.41 4.94
C LYS A 18 -1.44 1.95 4.99
N LEU A 19 -2.26 1.33 5.82
CA LEU A 19 -3.63 1.73 6.13
C LEU A 19 -3.59 2.28 7.56
N VAL A 20 -3.80 3.58 7.71
CA VAL A 20 -3.80 4.24 9.02
C VAL A 20 -5.24 4.55 9.38
N ASP A 21 -5.69 4.04 10.52
CA ASP A 21 -7.01 4.34 11.08
C ASP A 21 -7.06 5.83 11.47
N GLY A 22 -8.03 6.57 10.91
CA GLY A 22 -8.26 7.97 11.24
C GLY A 22 -9.75 8.30 11.25
N TYR A 23 -10.30 8.70 12.40
CA TYR A 23 -11.66 9.25 12.55
C TYR A 23 -12.79 8.55 11.76
N GLY A 24 -12.72 7.23 11.56
CA GLY A 24 -13.73 6.44 10.85
C GLY A 24 -13.43 6.12 9.37
N GLU A 25 -12.33 6.62 8.82
CA GLU A 25 -11.84 6.28 7.48
C GLU A 25 -10.37 5.84 7.54
N TYR A 26 -10.00 4.86 6.70
CA TYR A 26 -8.60 4.43 6.59
C TYR A 26 -7.90 5.21 5.49
N CYS A 27 -6.88 5.98 5.86
CA CYS A 27 -6.01 6.61 4.88
C CYS A 27 -5.03 5.56 4.33
N GLU A 28 -5.22 5.16 3.06
CA GLU A 28 -4.28 4.30 2.37
C GLU A 28 -3.14 5.12 1.75
N SER A 29 -1.92 4.62 1.88
CA SER A 29 -0.75 5.19 1.22
C SER A 29 0.23 4.09 0.83
N VAL A 30 0.88 4.24 -0.32
CA VAL A 30 1.97 3.34 -0.72
C VAL A 30 3.12 3.49 0.27
N LEU A 31 3.66 2.37 0.71
CA LEU A 31 4.88 2.32 1.51
C LEU A 31 6.07 2.50 0.56
N GLY A 32 6.92 3.49 0.80
CA GLY A 32 8.07 3.77 -0.06
C GLY A 32 9.14 2.68 0.00
N ASP A 33 9.95 2.56 -1.05
CA ASP A 33 10.97 1.52 -1.19
C ASP A 33 12.04 1.52 -0.08
N ASN A 34 12.24 2.67 0.59
CA ASN A 34 13.19 2.83 1.69
C ASN A 34 12.53 2.70 3.08
N GLU A 35 11.21 2.57 3.16
CA GLU A 35 10.49 2.47 4.43
C GLU A 35 10.40 1.01 4.89
N CYS A 36 10.89 0.72 6.10
CA CYS A 36 10.71 -0.60 6.69
C CYS A 36 9.28 -0.73 7.27
N PRO A 37 8.47 -1.71 6.85
CA PRO A 37 7.08 -1.85 7.29
C PRO A 37 6.94 -2.03 8.81
N GLN A 38 7.92 -2.67 9.46
CA GLN A 38 7.94 -2.78 10.93
C GLN A 38 8.20 -1.44 11.61
N SER A 39 9.12 -0.62 11.08
CA SER A 39 9.40 0.71 11.64
C SER A 39 8.20 1.62 11.50
N VAL A 40 7.59 1.67 10.30
CA VAL A 40 6.41 2.50 10.05
C VAL A 40 5.23 2.08 10.94
N ARG A 41 5.00 0.78 11.11
CA ARG A 41 3.95 0.30 12.02
C ARG A 41 4.22 0.68 13.48
N ASN A 42 5.46 0.57 13.95
CA ASN A 42 5.83 0.92 15.32
C ASN A 42 5.71 2.43 15.57
N GLU A 43 6.15 3.26 14.62
CA GLU A 43 6.04 4.72 14.72
C GLU A 43 4.57 5.15 14.80
N LEU A 44 3.73 4.62 13.92
CA LEU A 44 2.29 4.91 13.93
C LEU A 44 1.61 4.41 15.20
N SER A 45 1.97 3.21 15.68
CA SER A 45 1.47 2.70 16.95
C SER A 45 1.92 3.55 18.15
N HIS A 46 3.15 4.08 18.16
CA HIS A 46 3.62 5.01 19.20
C HIS A 46 2.88 6.34 19.16
N SER A 47 2.46 6.79 17.97
CA SER A 47 1.63 7.98 17.81
C SER A 47 0.14 7.78 18.17
N GLY A 48 -0.24 6.57 18.62
CA GLY A 48 -1.61 6.23 19.01
C GLY A 48 -2.52 5.81 17.86
N HIS A 49 -1.99 5.66 16.63
CA HIS A 49 -2.76 5.26 15.46
C HIS A 49 -2.62 3.76 15.22
N HIS A 50 -3.74 3.10 14.92
CA HIS A 50 -3.70 1.72 14.45
C HIS A 50 -3.28 1.69 12.97
N CYS A 51 -2.18 0.97 12.68
CA CYS A 51 -1.68 0.81 11.32
C CYS A 51 -1.68 -0.65 10.89
N ILE A 52 -2.27 -0.90 9.71
CA ILE A 52 -2.25 -2.20 9.04
C ILE A 52 -1.40 -2.08 7.78
N ILE A 53 -0.49 -3.04 7.58
CA ILE A 53 0.30 -3.15 6.35
C ILE A 53 -0.38 -4.18 5.45
N ALA A 54 -0.82 -3.74 4.28
CA ALA A 54 -1.45 -4.58 3.26
C ALA A 54 -0.49 -4.79 2.09
N PHE A 55 -0.46 -6.01 1.55
CA PHE A 55 0.18 -6.31 0.29
C PHE A 55 -0.91 -6.55 -0.75
N LYS A 56 -1.06 -5.64 -1.71
CA LYS A 56 -2.11 -5.71 -2.73
C LYS A 56 -1.58 -5.36 -4.12
N ARG A 57 -2.31 -5.77 -5.15
CA ARG A 57 -2.04 -5.38 -6.53
C ARG A 57 -2.36 -3.90 -6.69
N THR A 58 -1.45 -3.16 -7.29
CA THR A 58 -1.69 -1.78 -7.72
C THR A 58 -2.75 -1.82 -8.81
N ASP A 59 -3.89 -1.17 -8.56
CA ASP A 59 -4.93 -1.05 -9.57
C ASP A 59 -4.37 -0.32 -10.80
N ALA A 60 -4.55 -0.94 -11.97
CA ALA A 60 -4.22 -0.30 -13.23
C ALA A 60 -5.16 0.91 -13.40
N LYS A 61 -4.59 2.12 -13.36
CA LYS A 61 -5.33 3.32 -13.78
C LYS A 61 -5.48 3.27 -15.30
N ILE A 62 -6.53 2.59 -15.77
CA ILE A 62 -6.93 2.62 -17.17
C ILE A 62 -7.55 3.99 -17.42
N ALA A 63 -6.71 4.97 -17.79
CA ALA A 63 -7.21 6.22 -18.36
C ALA A 63 -7.80 5.89 -19.73
N TRP A 64 -9.11 6.01 -19.87
CA TRP A 64 -9.71 6.00 -21.21
C TRP A 64 -9.21 7.24 -21.95
N PRO A 65 -8.69 7.11 -23.19
CA PRO A 65 -8.28 8.28 -23.95
C PRO A 65 -9.52 9.16 -24.19
N MET A 66 -9.60 10.28 -23.49
CA MET A 66 -10.58 11.31 -23.80
C MET A 66 -10.11 12.01 -25.06
N VAL A 67 -10.77 11.72 -26.19
CA VAL A 67 -10.58 12.45 -27.44
C VAL A 67 -10.97 13.90 -27.15
N LYS A 68 -9.99 14.81 -27.13
CA LYS A 68 -10.26 16.25 -27.16
C LYS A 68 -10.44 16.61 -28.64
N GLU A 69 -11.69 16.84 -29.04
CA GLU A 69 -12.04 17.56 -30.27
C GLU A 69 -11.85 19.07 -30.07
#